data_AF-A0A3A6NNJ2-F1
#
_entry.id   AF-A0A3A6NNJ2-F1
#
_cell.length_a   1.000
_cell.length_b   1.000
_cell.length_c   1.000
_cell.angle_alpha   90.00
_cell.angle_beta   90.00
_cell.angle_gamma   90.00
#
_symmetry.space_group_name_H-M   'P 1'
#
loop_
_entity.id
_entity.type
_entity.pdbx_description
1 polymer ?
#
loop_
_entity_poly.entity_id
_entity_poly.type
_entity_poly.pdbx_seq_one_letter_code
_entity_poly.pdbx_strand_id
1 'polypeptide(L)' 'MTFSCKNYLYDTDICAKLKTACIPGRRGCVLEGKVKLSEELQHRLNELEKKPEERGKPRQNGS' A
#
# COMPACT_ATOMS: atom_id res chain seq x y z
N MET A 1 12.11 5.38 -19.33
CA MET A 1 12.16 4.03 -18.71
C MET A 1 10.80 3.72 -18.13
N THR A 2 10.19 2.62 -18.55
CA THR A 2 8.89 2.14 -18.02
C THR A 2 9.17 1.21 -16.84
N PHE A 3 8.69 1.56 -15.65
CA PHE A 3 8.87 0.73 -14.45
C PHE A 3 7.72 -0.28 -14.35
N SER A 4 8.03 -1.57 -14.44
CA SER A 4 7.06 -2.66 -14.24
C SER A 4 7.28 -3.31 -12.87
N CYS A 5 6.34 -3.09 -11.93
CA CYS A 5 6.40 -3.70 -10.61
C CYS A 5 5.79 -5.11 -10.63
N LYS A 6 6.57 -6.14 -10.27
CA LYS A 6 6.07 -7.52 -10.16
C LYS A 6 4.96 -7.71 -9.11
N ASN A 7 4.83 -6.77 -8.17
CA ASN A 7 3.84 -6.83 -7.11
C ASN A 7 2.55 -6.09 -7.49
N TYR A 8 2.50 -5.39 -8.61
CA TYR A 8 1.30 -4.68 -9.03
C TYR A 8 0.32 -5.65 -9.71
N LEU A 9 -0.88 -5.76 -9.13
CA LEU A 9 -1.98 -6.54 -9.70
C LEU A 9 -2.86 -5.59 -10.51
N TYR A 10 -2.75 -5.70 -11.84
CA TYR A 10 -3.46 -4.85 -12.80
C TYR A 10 -4.99 -4.99 -12.74
N ASP A 11 -5.48 -6.14 -12.28
CA ASP A 11 -6.93 -6.42 -12.21
C ASP A 11 -7.63 -5.62 -11.10
N THR A 12 -6.94 -5.41 -9.98
CA THR A 12 -7.54 -4.84 -8.75
C THR A 12 -6.84 -3.58 -8.25
N ASP A 13 -5.82 -3.10 -8.95
CA ASP A 13 -4.99 -1.94 -8.56
C ASP A 13 -4.36 -2.07 -7.15
N ILE A 14 -4.04 -3.30 -6.73
CA ILE A 14 -3.45 -3.58 -5.42
C ILE A 14 -1.99 -4.04 -5.54
N CYS A 15 -1.24 -3.81 -4.47
CA CYS A 15 0.10 -4.33 -4.33
C CYS A 15 0.04 -5.70 -3.65
N ALA A 16 0.33 -6.79 -4.37
CA ALA A 16 0.35 -8.16 -3.85
C ALA A 16 1.27 -8.32 -2.62
N LYS A 17 2.35 -7.53 -2.55
CA LYS A 17 3.29 -7.52 -1.42
C LYS A 17 2.69 -6.88 -0.17
N LEU A 18 1.95 -5.77 -0.33
CA LEU A 18 1.38 -4.99 0.77
C LEU A 18 -0.11 -5.30 1.02
N LYS A 19 -0.72 -6.16 0.19
CA LYS A 19 -2.14 -6.57 0.21
C LYS A 19 -3.13 -5.41 0.33
N THR A 20 -2.76 -4.24 -0.19
CA THR A 20 -3.50 -2.98 -0.11
C THR A 20 -3.33 -2.21 -1.42
N ALA A 21 -4.03 -1.08 -1.57
CA ALA A 21 -3.94 -0.22 -2.76
C ALA A 21 -2.48 0.06 -3.16
N CYS A 22 -2.17 -0.13 -4.45
CA CYS A 22 -0.83 0.07 -4.98
C CYS A 22 -0.54 1.56 -5.15
N ILE A 23 0.16 2.15 -4.18
CA ILE A 23 0.56 3.56 -4.24
C ILE A 23 2.09 3.63 -4.40
N PRO A 24 2.61 4.18 -5.50
CA PRO A 24 4.05 4.35 -5.69
C PRO A 24 4.68 5.18 -4.57
N GLY A 25 5.86 4.76 -4.10
CA GLY A 25 6.63 5.49 -3.08
C GLY A 25 6.10 5.41 -1.65
N ARG A 26 4.99 4.69 -1.39
CA ARG A 26 4.52 4.43 -0.02
C ARG A 26 5.49 3.57 0.79
N ARG A 27 5.30 3.54 2.10
CA ARG A 27 6.10 2.68 2.98
C ARG A 27 6.00 1.21 2.57
N GLY A 28 7.13 0.52 2.48
CA GLY A 28 7.24 -0.88 2.04
C GLY A 28 7.18 -1.09 0.52
N CYS A 29 6.97 -0.03 -0.27
CA CYS A 29 7.05 -0.05 -1.73
C CYS A 29 8.50 -0.15 -2.20
N VAL A 30 8.73 -0.81 -3.34
CA VAL A 30 10.06 -0.90 -4.00
C VAL A 30 10.62 0.48 -4.39
N LEU A 31 9.72 1.45 -4.53
CA LEU A 31 10.03 2.84 -4.87
C LEU A 31 10.11 3.77 -3.65
N GLU A 32 9.99 3.25 -2.43
CA GLU A 32 10.16 4.02 -1.20
C GLU A 32 11.51 4.77 -1.24
N GLY A 33 11.48 6.09 -1.06
CA GLY A 33 12.66 6.96 -1.14
C GLY A 33 13.28 7.15 -2.53
N LYS A 34 12.77 6.48 -3.57
CA LYS A 34 13.27 6.56 -4.96
C LYS A 34 12.44 7.44 -5.87
N VAL A 35 11.20 7.72 -5.48
CA VAL A 35 10.31 8.63 -6.21
C VAL A 35 9.97 9.83 -5.34
N LYS A 36 9.92 11.01 -5.97
CA LYS A 36 9.45 12.22 -5.32
C LYS A 36 7.93 12.21 -5.31
N LEU A 37 7.35 12.15 -4.12
CA LEU A 37 5.90 12.29 -3.95
C LEU A 37 5.58 13.76 -3.70
N SER A 38 4.44 14.22 -4.20
CA SER A 38 3.90 15.51 -3.80
C SER A 38 3.53 15.47 -2.31
N GLU A 39 3.61 16.62 -1.65
CA GLU A 39 3.32 16.76 -0.21
C GLU A 39 1.91 16.25 0.14
N GLU A 40 0.91 16.53 -0.72
CA GLU A 40 -0.45 16.01 -0.57
C GLU A 40 -0.51 14.47 -0.56
N LEU A 41 0.18 13.83 -1.51
CA LEU A 41 0.19 12.37 -1.60
C LEU A 41 0.90 11.74 -0.41
N GLN A 42 1.98 12.38 0.04
CA GLN A 42 2.73 11.96 1.24
C GLN A 42 1.87 12.09 2.51
N HIS A 43 1.08 13.16 2.65
CA HIS A 43 0.14 13.33 3.76
C HIS A 43 -0.92 12.23 3.75
N ARG A 44 -1.58 11.98 2.60
CA ARG A 44 -2.59 10.93 2.46
C ARG A 44 -2.04 9.54 2.80
N LEU A 45 -0.82 9.25 2.37
CA LEU A 45 -0.14 7.99 2.71
C LEU A 45 0.10 7.85 4.20
N ASN A 46 0.58 8.91 4.86
CA ASN A 46 0.78 8.91 6.30
C ASN A 46 -0.53 8.67 7.06
N GLU A 47 -1.65 9.22 6.59
CA GLU A 47 -2.98 8.97 7.19
C GLU A 47 -3.47 7.54 6.97
N LEU A 48 -3.23 6.96 5.79
CA LEU A 48 -3.55 5.56 5.49
C LEU A 48 -2.73 4.60 6.36
N GLU A 49 -1.45 4.91 6.60
CA GLU A 49 -0.55 4.12 7.43
C GLU A 49 -0.87 4.28 8.94
N LYS A 50 -1.31 5.46 9.36
CA LYS A 50 -1.77 5.73 10.74
C LYS A 50 -3.07 5.03 11.09
N LYS A 51 -3.81 4.53 10.11
CA LYS A 51 -4.93 3.61 10.30
C LYS A 51 -4.42 2.20 10.04
N PRO A 52 -3.61 1.61 10.95
CA PRO A 52 -3.32 0.19 10.84
C PRO A 52 -4.68 -0.51 10.91
N GLU A 53 -5.02 -1.15 9.81
CA GLU A 53 -5.94 -2.25 9.70
C GLU A 53 -6.59 -2.66 11.04
N GLU A 54 -7.77 -2.12 11.29
CA GLU A 54 -8.87 -2.81 11.98
C GLU A 54 -9.33 -4.07 11.19
N ARG A 55 -8.41 -4.68 10.41
CA ARG A 55 -8.54 -5.95 9.67
C ARG A 55 -7.59 -7.01 10.23
N GLY A 56 -7.19 -6.86 11.49
CA GLY A 56 -6.51 -7.87 12.29
C GLY A 56 -7.37 -8.48 13.40
N LYS A 57 -8.65 -8.76 13.16
CA LYS A 57 -9.40 -9.74 13.98
C LYS A 57 -10.13 -10.71 13.06
N PRO A 58 -9.65 -11.95 12.85
CA PRO A 58 -10.60 -13.03 12.68
C PRO A 58 -11.52 -12.98 13.91
N ARG A 59 -12.83 -12.83 13.69
CA ARG A 59 -13.82 -13.02 14.75
C ARG A 59 -13.58 -14.44 15.28
N GLN A 60 -13.06 -14.53 16.50
CA GLN A 60 -13.30 -15.71 17.32
C GLN A 60 -14.83 -15.86 17.43
N ASN A 61 -15.36 -16.99 16.97
CA ASN A 61 -16.68 -17.58 17.21
C ASN A 61 -16.69 -18.84 16.32
N GLY A 62 -16.66 -20.08 16.78
CA GLY A 62 -17.28 -20.67 17.97
C GLY A 62 -18.27 -21.72 17.49
N SER A 63 -17.90 -23.00 17.55
CA SER A 63 -18.78 -24.17 17.78
C SER A 63 -17.95 -25.43 17.93
#